data_AF-A0A8E2J3Q2-F1
#
_entry.id   AF-A0A8E2J3Q2-F1
#
_cell.length_a   1.000
_cell.length_b   1.000
_cell.length_c   1.000
_cell.angle_alpha   90.00
_cell.angle_beta   90.00
_cell.angle_gamma   90.00
#
_symmetry.space_group_name_H-M   'P 1'
#
loop_
_entity.id
_entity.type
_entity.pdbx_description
1 polymer ?
#
loop_
_entity_poly.entity_id
_entity_poly.type
_entity_poly.pdbx_seq_one_letter_code
_entity_poly.pdbx_strand_id
1 'polypeptide(L)'
;MRVFFLLACLAALVTAVAAWTKEDHEIFDLVSAIEASEGKGTTFYSWLGVPSTASTSEIAKAYRKKSIQLHPDKNKGLKKAHERFARLGVVSSILRNTEGRKRYDFFYKNGVPKWRGTGYYYSRFRPGLGTVFVFLVVLSSILQYFIQRLNHKRDIERVDWVIQQARSAAWGTRLVPVEGQRKVKVNLGGGPRLDGDGNLVAGRMVEMVVDGDGVYIPDADGNLDLVDKSAAVPPSLARTWFVALVAKFFRKIVRSKPPSSPGAVPSEDNESDDASATASDVPSSGATTAQEEGGARPRGARAAAVMAGGRRRKAPKKRQS
;
A
#
# COMPACT_ATOMS: atom_id res chain seq x y z
N MET A 1 32.56 -0.35 -9.78
CA MET A 1 33.40 -1.09 -8.82
C MET A 1 33.26 -0.60 -7.38
N ARG A 2 33.41 0.70 -7.08
CA ARG A 2 33.33 1.23 -5.69
C ARG A 2 31.99 0.98 -4.97
N VAL A 3 30.86 1.07 -5.70
CA VAL A 3 29.52 0.80 -5.14
C VAL A 3 29.30 -0.69 -4.85
N PHE A 4 29.79 -1.58 -5.72
CA PHE A 4 29.73 -3.03 -5.49
C PHE A 4 30.60 -3.44 -4.29
N PHE A 5 31.77 -2.83 -4.13
CA PHE A 5 32.63 -3.07 -2.97
C PHE A 5 31.99 -2.57 -1.66
N LEU A 6 31.36 -1.38 -1.67
CA LEU A 6 30.60 -0.89 -0.52
C LEU A 6 29.40 -1.78 -0.18
N LEU A 7 28.67 -2.27 -1.18
CA LEU A 7 27.56 -3.21 -0.98
C LEU A 7 28.05 -4.57 -0.44
N ALA A 8 29.18 -5.06 -0.93
CA ALA A 8 29.79 -6.29 -0.42
C ALA A 8 30.30 -6.12 1.02
N CYS A 9 30.94 -4.99 1.35
CA CYS A 9 31.34 -4.66 2.71
C CYS A 9 30.13 -4.53 3.63
N LEU A 10 29.05 -3.87 3.19
CA LEU A 10 27.82 -3.73 3.97
C LEU A 10 27.13 -5.08 4.18
N ALA A 11 27.06 -5.93 3.15
CA ALA A 11 26.54 -7.29 3.27
C ALA A 11 27.38 -8.14 4.24
N ALA A 12 28.70 -8.04 4.19
CA ALA A 12 29.60 -8.70 5.13
C ALA A 12 29.44 -8.16 6.58
N LEU A 13 29.22 -6.85 6.74
CA LEU A 13 28.96 -6.23 8.03
C LEU A 13 27.62 -6.67 8.62
N VAL A 14 26.59 -6.82 7.78
CA VAL A 14 25.28 -7.36 8.18
C VAL A 14 25.40 -8.80 8.68
N THR A 15 26.31 -9.61 8.12
CA THR A 15 26.58 -10.97 8.63
C THR A 15 27.48 -10.99 9.88
N ALA A 16 28.28 -9.95 10.10
CA ALA A 16 29.21 -9.85 11.23
C ALA A 16 28.58 -9.21 12.49
N VAL A 17 27.42 -8.57 12.36
CA VAL A 17 26.61 -8.21 13.53
C VAL A 17 25.97 -9.50 14.04
N ALA A 18 26.51 -10.02 15.14
CA ALA A 18 25.86 -11.07 15.92
C ALA A 18 24.45 -10.56 16.30
N ALA A 19 23.46 -10.95 15.49
CA ALA A 19 22.09 -10.56 15.72
C ALA A 19 21.63 -11.21 17.02
N TRP A 20 21.02 -10.42 17.89
CA TRP A 20 20.39 -10.95 19.10
C TRP A 20 19.36 -12.01 18.73
N THR A 21 19.39 -13.10 19.48
CA THR A 21 18.48 -14.21 19.31
C THR A 21 17.12 -13.87 19.93
N LYS A 22 16.11 -14.68 19.61
CA LYS A 22 14.78 -14.55 20.23
C LYS A 22 14.85 -14.61 21.77
N GLU A 23 15.70 -15.48 22.30
CA GLU A 23 15.91 -15.63 23.75
C GLU A 23 16.50 -14.36 24.38
N ASP A 24 17.40 -13.66 23.67
CA ASP A 24 17.97 -12.40 24.17
C ASP A 24 16.89 -11.32 24.28
N HIS A 25 16.00 -11.24 23.27
CA HIS A 25 14.85 -10.33 23.32
C HIS A 25 13.90 -10.67 24.48
N GLU A 26 13.62 -11.96 24.72
CA GLU A 26 12.80 -12.39 25.85
C GLU A 26 13.45 -12.00 27.19
N ILE A 27 14.77 -12.12 27.32
CA ILE A 27 15.51 -11.66 28.51
C ILE A 27 15.34 -10.14 28.68
N PHE A 28 15.51 -9.34 27.62
CA PHE A 28 15.39 -7.88 27.70
C PHE A 28 13.98 -7.43 28.08
N ASP A 29 12.98 -8.04 27.46
CA ASP A 29 11.58 -7.77 27.76
C ASP A 29 11.28 -8.12 29.23
N LEU A 30 11.75 -9.27 29.73
CA LEU A 30 11.57 -9.66 31.13
C LEU A 30 12.28 -8.72 32.11
N VAL A 31 13.53 -8.33 31.83
CA VAL A 31 14.26 -7.37 32.67
C VAL A 31 13.49 -6.07 32.75
N SER A 32 13.10 -5.50 31.60
CA SER A 32 12.34 -4.24 31.57
C SER A 32 10.97 -4.36 32.25
N ALA A 33 10.31 -5.52 32.13
CA ALA A 33 9.02 -5.78 32.75
C ALA A 33 9.12 -5.94 34.28
N ILE A 34 10.20 -6.52 34.79
CA ILE A 34 10.48 -6.66 36.22
C ILE A 34 10.86 -5.31 36.82
N GLU A 35 11.74 -4.56 36.16
CA GLU A 35 12.08 -3.20 36.59
C GLU A 35 10.85 -2.29 36.66
N ALA A 36 9.93 -2.43 35.70
CA ALA A 36 8.69 -1.67 35.69
C ALA A 36 7.71 -2.08 36.81
N SER A 37 7.76 -3.32 37.31
CA SER A 37 6.85 -3.80 38.37
C SER A 37 7.42 -3.74 39.78
N GLU A 38 8.73 -3.93 39.94
CA GLU A 38 9.39 -4.08 41.25
C GLU A 38 10.33 -2.91 41.58
N GLY A 39 10.68 -2.09 40.58
CA GLY A 39 11.60 -0.95 40.73
C GLY A 39 12.90 -1.13 39.95
N LYS A 40 13.55 0.00 39.63
CA LYS A 40 14.81 0.06 38.87
C LYS A 40 15.91 -0.73 39.58
N GLY A 41 16.69 -1.51 38.83
CA GLY A 41 17.78 -2.31 39.39
C GLY A 41 17.35 -3.68 39.96
N THR A 42 16.08 -4.05 39.84
CA THR A 42 15.62 -5.40 40.23
C THR A 42 16.08 -6.43 39.20
N THR A 43 16.97 -7.32 39.61
CA THR A 43 17.54 -8.41 38.80
C THR A 43 16.77 -9.72 38.98
N PHE A 44 16.92 -10.70 38.09
CA PHE A 44 16.22 -11.99 38.20
C PHE A 44 16.56 -12.72 39.50
N TYR A 45 17.83 -12.64 39.92
CA TYR A 45 18.33 -13.19 41.18
C TYR A 45 17.71 -12.50 42.39
N SER A 46 17.77 -11.16 42.43
CA SER A 46 17.18 -10.37 43.53
C SER A 46 15.66 -10.57 43.61
N TRP A 47 14.99 -10.67 42.46
CA TRP A 47 13.56 -10.93 42.40
C TRP A 47 13.27 -12.31 42.96
N LEU A 48 13.94 -13.36 42.49
CA LEU A 48 13.71 -14.73 42.98
C LEU A 48 14.13 -14.93 44.45
N GLY A 49 14.97 -14.03 44.98
CA GLY A 49 15.46 -14.08 46.36
C GLY A 49 16.64 -15.04 46.53
N VAL A 50 17.49 -15.17 45.51
CA VAL A 50 18.68 -16.04 45.51
C VAL A 50 19.92 -15.26 45.09
N PRO A 51 21.13 -15.63 45.55
CA PRO A 51 22.36 -15.03 45.05
C PRO A 51 22.64 -15.44 43.59
N SER A 52 23.43 -14.65 42.87
CA SER A 52 23.85 -14.96 41.49
C SER A 52 24.69 -16.24 41.38
N THR A 53 25.29 -16.69 42.49
CA THR A 53 26.04 -17.96 42.61
C THR A 53 25.17 -19.18 42.90
N ALA A 54 23.85 -19.01 43.06
CA ALA A 54 22.95 -20.08 43.50
C ALA A 54 22.96 -21.29 42.54
N SER A 55 22.84 -22.49 43.12
CA SER A 55 22.71 -23.73 42.33
C SER A 55 21.35 -23.84 41.64
N THR A 56 21.23 -24.66 40.59
CA THR A 56 19.95 -24.93 39.92
C THR A 56 18.90 -25.49 40.89
N SER A 57 19.34 -26.23 41.91
CA SER A 57 18.49 -26.78 42.97
C SER A 57 17.93 -25.69 43.89
N GLU A 58 18.73 -24.68 44.25
CA GLU A 58 18.31 -23.52 45.03
C GLU A 58 17.31 -22.66 44.26
N ILE A 59 17.59 -22.42 42.98
CA ILE A 59 16.68 -21.70 42.07
C ILE A 59 15.32 -22.41 42.00
N ALA A 60 15.31 -23.75 41.92
CA ALA A 60 14.08 -24.52 41.92
C ALA A 60 13.32 -24.43 43.26
N LYS A 61 14.02 -24.44 44.40
CA LYS A 61 13.40 -24.24 45.73
C LYS A 61 12.81 -22.84 45.86
N ALA A 62 13.54 -21.81 45.45
CA ALA A 62 13.07 -20.42 45.49
C ALA A 62 11.87 -20.18 44.58
N TYR A 63 11.88 -20.76 43.38
CA TYR A 63 10.73 -20.75 42.47
C TYR A 63 9.47 -21.34 43.12
N ARG A 64 9.57 -22.51 43.78
CA ARG A 64 8.43 -23.13 44.46
C ARG A 64 7.85 -22.21 45.55
N LYS A 65 8.72 -21.64 46.39
CA LYS A 65 8.32 -20.71 47.46
C LYS A 65 7.61 -19.49 46.88
N LYS A 66 8.19 -18.89 45.83
CA LYS A 66 7.66 -17.67 45.21
C LYS A 66 6.40 -17.93 44.38
N SER A 67 6.28 -19.10 43.76
CA SER A 67 5.09 -19.54 43.02
C SER A 67 3.86 -19.61 43.91
N ILE A 68 4.00 -20.14 45.13
CA ILE A 68 2.91 -20.19 46.12
C ILE A 68 2.45 -18.77 46.52
N GLN A 69 3.40 -17.84 46.67
CA GLN A 69 3.11 -16.45 47.04
C GLN A 69 2.42 -15.68 45.90
N LEU A 70 2.89 -15.87 44.67
CA LEU A 70 2.38 -15.17 43.47
C LEU A 70 1.24 -15.89 42.75
N HIS A 71 0.75 -17.01 43.30
CA HIS A 71 -0.28 -17.81 42.65
C HIS A 71 -1.54 -16.96 42.37
N PRO A 72 -2.09 -16.96 41.14
CA PRO A 72 -3.22 -16.10 40.78
C PRO A 72 -4.49 -16.41 41.58
N ASP A 73 -4.68 -17.67 42.00
CA ASP A 73 -5.84 -18.08 42.80
C ASP A 73 -5.86 -17.43 44.20
N LYS A 74 -4.67 -17.19 44.79
CA LYS A 74 -4.54 -16.49 46.08
C LYS A 74 -4.58 -14.98 45.93
N ASN A 75 -4.46 -14.47 44.70
CA ASN A 75 -4.28 -13.05 44.36
C ASN A 75 -5.34 -12.56 43.35
N LYS A 76 -6.58 -13.06 43.44
CA LYS A 76 -7.66 -12.82 42.47
C LYS A 76 -8.02 -11.34 42.25
N GLY A 77 -7.75 -10.47 43.22
CA GLY A 77 -8.03 -9.03 43.13
C GLY A 77 -6.94 -8.18 42.44
N LEU A 78 -5.76 -8.75 42.17
CA LEU A 78 -4.65 -8.01 41.58
C LEU A 78 -4.68 -8.11 40.06
N LYS A 79 -4.96 -6.98 39.38
CA LYS A 79 -5.06 -6.85 37.91
C LYS A 79 -3.84 -7.37 37.11
N LYS A 80 -2.72 -7.67 37.77
CA LYS A 80 -1.47 -8.17 37.16
C LYS A 80 -0.96 -9.48 37.77
N ALA A 81 -1.73 -10.18 38.60
CA ALA A 81 -1.28 -11.41 39.25
C ALA A 81 -0.89 -12.50 38.23
N HIS A 82 -1.73 -12.68 37.20
CA HIS A 82 -1.47 -13.67 36.15
C HIS A 82 -0.20 -13.38 35.35
N GLU A 83 0.01 -12.12 34.96
CA GLU A 83 1.24 -11.69 34.26
C GLU A 83 2.49 -11.88 35.13
N ARG A 84 2.44 -11.51 36.42
CA ARG A 84 3.57 -11.68 37.34
C ARG A 84 3.91 -13.16 37.53
N PHE A 85 2.91 -14.02 37.63
CA PHE A 85 3.10 -15.47 37.73
C PHE A 85 3.70 -16.06 36.44
N ALA A 86 3.20 -15.64 35.27
CA ALA A 86 3.75 -16.05 33.99
C ALA A 86 5.24 -15.67 33.86
N ARG A 87 5.60 -14.42 34.21
CA ARG A 87 7.00 -13.96 34.23
C ARG A 87 7.87 -14.80 35.18
N LEU A 88 7.33 -15.20 36.34
CA LEU A 88 8.06 -16.05 37.29
C LEU A 88 8.44 -17.40 36.67
N GLY A 89 7.51 -18.00 35.93
CA GLY A 89 7.76 -19.24 35.19
C GLY A 89 8.90 -19.08 34.19
N VAL A 90 8.84 -18.05 33.34
CA VAL A 90 9.84 -17.82 32.29
C VAL A 90 11.22 -17.47 32.87
N VAL A 91 11.27 -16.64 33.92
CA VAL A 91 12.55 -16.33 34.60
C VAL A 91 13.17 -17.59 35.20
N SER A 92 12.36 -18.45 35.85
CA SER A 92 12.88 -19.70 36.40
C SER A 92 13.38 -20.64 35.31
N SER A 93 12.70 -20.75 34.17
CA SER A 93 13.18 -21.58 33.06
C SER A 93 14.50 -21.07 32.48
N ILE A 94 14.67 -19.76 32.34
CA ILE A 94 15.92 -19.15 31.86
C ILE A 94 17.07 -19.44 32.84
N LEU A 95 16.86 -19.22 34.14
CA LEU A 95 17.90 -19.43 35.16
C LEU A 95 18.24 -20.90 35.40
N ARG A 96 17.30 -21.83 35.15
CA ARG A 96 17.54 -23.27 35.27
C ARG A 96 18.26 -23.85 34.06
N ASN A 97 18.09 -23.27 32.88
CA ASN A 97 18.84 -23.64 31.68
C ASN A 97 20.25 -23.04 31.76
N THR A 98 21.27 -23.87 31.55
CA THR A 98 22.68 -23.44 31.59
C THR A 98 23.00 -22.41 30.50
N GLU A 99 22.44 -22.55 29.30
CA GLU A 99 22.65 -21.58 28.21
C GLU A 99 21.92 -20.27 28.46
N GLY A 100 20.64 -20.33 28.83
CA GLY A 100 19.82 -19.16 29.15
C GLY A 100 20.41 -18.36 30.31
N ARG A 101 20.90 -19.04 31.35
CA ARG A 101 21.59 -18.41 32.48
C ARG A 101 22.88 -17.72 32.05
N LYS A 102 23.71 -18.36 31.21
CA LYS A 102 24.95 -17.75 30.69
C LYS A 102 24.66 -16.46 29.91
N ARG A 103 23.62 -16.46 29.06
CA ARG A 103 23.20 -15.26 28.30
C ARG A 103 22.70 -14.17 29.23
N TYR A 104 21.85 -14.53 30.20
CA TYR A 104 21.40 -13.57 31.22
C TYR A 104 22.57 -12.99 32.01
N ASP A 105 23.51 -13.81 32.46
CA ASP A 105 24.68 -13.38 33.23
C ASP A 105 25.60 -12.44 32.44
N PHE A 106 25.70 -12.63 31.12
CA PHE A 106 26.39 -11.70 30.23
C PHE A 106 25.73 -10.30 30.27
N PHE A 107 24.41 -10.22 30.12
CA PHE A 107 23.69 -8.94 30.17
C PHE A 107 23.58 -8.35 31.59
N TYR A 108 23.57 -9.20 32.61
CA TYR A 108 23.61 -8.78 34.01
C TYR A 108 24.92 -8.04 34.34
N LYS A 109 26.06 -8.49 33.80
CA LYS A 109 27.37 -7.86 34.01
C LYS A 109 27.63 -6.67 33.08
N ASN A 110 27.26 -6.80 31.81
CA ASN A 110 27.58 -5.80 30.77
C ASN A 110 26.47 -4.75 30.58
N GLY A 111 25.32 -4.94 31.20
CA GLY A 111 24.14 -4.11 31.02
C GLY A 111 23.25 -4.60 29.87
N VAL A 112 21.95 -4.33 30.01
CA VAL A 112 20.94 -4.61 28.98
C VAL A 112 20.89 -3.43 28.00
N PRO A 113 20.96 -3.67 26.68
CA PRO A 113 20.82 -2.61 25.69
C PRO A 113 19.44 -1.93 25.80
N LYS A 114 19.39 -0.60 25.66
CA LYS A 114 18.14 0.18 25.70
C LYS A 114 17.26 0.02 24.44
N TRP A 115 17.57 -0.90 23.55
CA TRP A 115 16.86 -1.06 22.29
C TRP A 115 15.62 -1.93 22.48
N ARG A 116 14.45 -1.38 22.16
CA ARG A 116 13.18 -2.12 22.10
C ARG A 116 12.88 -2.39 20.63
N GLY A 117 12.83 -3.66 20.24
CA GLY A 117 12.75 -4.05 18.83
C GLY A 117 11.48 -3.61 18.11
N THR A 118 11.34 -4.00 16.84
CA THR A 118 10.14 -3.67 16.03
C THR A 118 8.83 -4.11 16.71
N GLY A 119 8.85 -5.21 17.47
CA GLY A 119 7.73 -5.69 18.29
C GLY A 119 7.23 -4.68 19.34
N TYR A 120 8.09 -3.79 19.86
CA TYR A 120 7.68 -2.71 20.74
C TYR A 120 6.84 -1.66 20.00
N TYR A 121 7.18 -1.36 18.75
CA TYR A 121 6.35 -0.49 17.92
C TYR A 121 5.01 -1.15 17.64
N TYR A 122 4.93 -2.45 17.40
CA TYR A 122 3.65 -3.16 17.21
C TYR A 122 2.79 -3.25 18.49
N SER A 123 3.40 -3.41 19.67
CA SER A 123 2.67 -3.48 20.95
C SER A 123 2.17 -2.11 21.41
N ARG A 124 2.93 -1.05 21.14
CA ARG A 124 2.58 0.34 21.47
C ARG A 124 1.68 0.98 20.41
N PHE A 125 1.99 0.75 19.14
CA PHE A 125 1.30 1.27 17.97
C PHE A 125 0.72 0.08 17.22
N ARG A 126 -0.52 -0.28 17.53
CA ARG A 126 -1.28 -1.22 16.70
C ARG A 126 -1.84 -0.41 15.53
N PRO A 127 -1.21 -0.40 14.34
CA PRO A 127 -1.72 0.39 13.24
C PRO A 127 -3.13 -0.11 12.90
N GLY A 128 -4.12 0.73 13.16
CA GLY A 128 -5.50 0.45 12.77
C GLY A 128 -5.62 0.45 11.24
N LEU A 129 -6.68 -0.15 10.72
CA LEU A 129 -6.96 -0.22 9.28
C LEU A 129 -6.85 1.16 8.60
N GLY A 130 -7.32 2.22 9.24
CA GLY A 130 -7.21 3.59 8.73
C GLY A 130 -5.77 4.08 8.58
N THR A 131 -4.89 3.81 9.55
CA THR A 131 -3.47 4.21 9.48
C THR A 131 -2.75 3.48 8.35
N VAL A 132 -3.06 2.20 8.14
CA VAL A 132 -2.54 1.40 7.03
C VAL A 132 -3.04 1.96 5.70
N PHE A 133 -4.33 2.30 5.61
CA PHE A 133 -4.90 2.88 4.40
C PHE A 133 -4.26 4.23 4.04
N VAL A 134 -4.08 5.13 5.01
CA VAL A 134 -3.37 6.40 4.81
C VAL A 134 -1.94 6.16 4.36
N PHE A 135 -1.22 5.22 4.98
CA PHE A 135 0.13 4.87 4.58
C PHE A 135 0.20 4.36 3.13
N LEU A 136 -0.70 3.44 2.74
CA LEU A 136 -0.75 2.91 1.37
C LEU A 136 -1.11 3.99 0.34
N VAL A 137 -1.99 4.92 0.69
CA VAL A 137 -2.35 6.07 -0.15
C VAL A 137 -1.13 6.98 -0.36
N VAL A 138 -0.41 7.30 0.71
CA VAL A 138 0.81 8.12 0.62
C VAL A 138 1.87 7.42 -0.21
N LEU A 139 2.13 6.13 0.06
CA LEU A 139 3.12 5.33 -0.65
C LEU A 139 2.79 5.23 -2.15
N SER A 140 1.54 4.94 -2.50
CA SER A 140 1.11 4.88 -3.90
C SER A 140 1.18 6.23 -4.60
N SER A 141 0.89 7.34 -3.90
CA SER A 141 1.01 8.69 -4.44
C SER A 141 2.47 9.07 -4.72
N ILE A 142 3.39 8.71 -3.83
CA ILE A 142 4.83 8.90 -4.01
C ILE A 142 5.33 8.12 -5.22
N LEU A 143 4.96 6.83 -5.33
CA LEU A 143 5.37 5.99 -6.44
C LEU A 143 4.86 6.53 -7.78
N GLN A 144 3.62 7.02 -7.83
CA GLN A 144 3.08 7.65 -9.03
C GLN A 144 3.76 8.97 -9.39
N TYR A 145 4.07 9.81 -8.40
CA TYR A 145 4.84 11.03 -8.65
C TYR A 145 6.21 10.69 -9.24
N PHE A 146 6.85 9.64 -8.74
CA PHE A 146 8.13 9.17 -9.27
C PHE A 146 7.99 8.70 -10.73
N ILE A 147 6.96 7.92 -11.06
CA ILE A 147 6.68 7.50 -12.44
C ILE A 147 6.41 8.73 -13.34
N GLN A 148 5.61 9.69 -12.89
CA GLN A 148 5.35 10.92 -13.65
C GLN A 148 6.64 11.72 -13.88
N ARG A 149 7.53 11.78 -12.89
CA ARG A 149 8.83 12.44 -13.01
C ARG A 149 9.73 11.76 -14.03
N LEU A 150 9.74 10.41 -14.06
CA LEU A 150 10.48 9.65 -15.07
C LEU A 150 9.89 9.83 -16.47
N ASN A 151 8.56 9.81 -16.58
CA ASN A 151 7.86 10.01 -17.85
C ASN A 151 8.11 11.42 -18.39
N HIS A 152 7.97 12.46 -17.56
CA HIS A 152 8.23 13.84 -17.98
C HIS A 152 9.65 14.02 -18.54
N LYS A 153 10.66 13.41 -17.90
CA LYS A 153 12.03 13.43 -18.43
C LYS A 153 12.13 12.72 -19.79
N ARG A 154 11.54 11.53 -19.91
CA ARG A 154 11.48 10.79 -21.18
C ARG A 154 10.70 11.51 -22.26
N ASP A 155 9.67 12.28 -21.89
CA ASP A 155 8.84 13.04 -22.82
C ASP A 155 9.63 14.19 -23.41
N ILE A 156 10.37 14.93 -22.59
CA ILE A 156 11.29 15.98 -23.05
C ILE A 156 12.35 15.41 -23.98
N GLU A 157 13.01 14.32 -23.57
CA GLU A 157 14.03 13.66 -24.39
C GLU A 157 13.46 13.15 -25.73
N ARG A 158 12.22 12.65 -25.74
CA ARG A 158 11.53 12.22 -26.97
C ARG A 158 11.22 13.40 -27.89
N VAL A 159 10.72 14.51 -27.36
CA VAL A 159 10.44 15.72 -28.14
C VAL A 159 11.75 16.26 -28.76
N ASP A 160 12.82 16.33 -27.97
CA ASP A 160 14.15 16.73 -28.46
C ASP A 160 14.65 15.82 -29.59
N TRP A 161 14.50 14.51 -29.43
CA TRP A 161 14.89 13.55 -30.45
C TRP A 161 14.09 13.73 -31.75
N VAL A 162 12.78 13.96 -31.67
CA VAL A 162 11.92 14.22 -32.84
C VAL A 162 12.33 15.51 -33.55
N ILE A 163 12.56 16.59 -32.79
CA ILE A 163 13.02 17.88 -33.34
C ILE A 163 14.35 17.71 -34.08
N GLN A 164 15.31 16.97 -33.50
CA GLN A 164 16.60 16.71 -34.15
C GLN A 164 16.48 15.85 -35.42
N GLN A 165 15.60 14.84 -35.43
CA GLN A 165 15.32 14.03 -36.62
C GLN A 165 14.69 14.88 -37.73
N ALA A 166 13.70 15.73 -37.40
CA ALA A 166 13.07 16.64 -38.35
C ALA A 166 14.08 17.60 -38.97
N ARG A 167 14.91 18.24 -38.12
CA ARG A 167 15.95 19.19 -38.57
C ARG A 167 17.03 18.53 -39.41
N SER A 168 17.50 17.34 -39.02
CA SER A 168 18.53 16.64 -39.79
C SER A 168 18.02 16.15 -41.15
N ALA A 169 16.74 15.78 -41.25
CA ALA A 169 16.11 15.45 -42.52
C ALA A 169 15.78 16.70 -43.38
N ALA A 170 15.54 17.87 -42.77
CA ALA A 170 15.33 19.13 -43.50
C ALA A 170 16.64 19.76 -43.99
N TRP A 171 17.65 19.86 -43.13
CA TRP A 171 18.88 20.65 -43.34
C TRP A 171 20.15 19.81 -43.53
N GLY A 172 20.07 18.48 -43.39
CA GLY A 172 21.22 17.59 -43.43
C GLY A 172 22.05 17.61 -42.14
N THR A 173 23.23 16.99 -42.18
CA THR A 173 24.09 16.77 -40.99
C THR A 173 24.68 18.06 -40.39
N ARG A 174 24.70 19.17 -41.13
CA ARG A 174 25.27 20.45 -40.68
C ARG A 174 24.27 21.38 -39.99
N LEU A 175 22.97 21.05 -39.99
CA LEU A 175 21.90 21.78 -39.27
C LEU A 175 21.85 23.30 -39.56
N VAL A 176 22.34 23.76 -40.71
CA VAL A 176 22.28 25.18 -41.07
C VAL A 176 20.91 25.45 -41.68
N PRO A 177 20.08 26.33 -41.08
CA PRO A 177 18.79 26.67 -41.64
C PRO A 177 19.00 27.38 -42.98
N VAL A 178 18.35 26.88 -44.02
CA VAL A 178 18.28 27.54 -45.33
C VAL A 178 16.94 28.27 -45.40
N GLU A 179 16.89 29.44 -46.01
CA GLU A 179 15.64 30.20 -46.13
C GLU A 179 14.56 29.36 -46.85
N GLY A 180 13.40 29.20 -46.21
CA GLY A 180 12.22 28.52 -46.76
C GLY A 180 11.69 27.33 -45.94
N GLN A 181 10.44 26.94 -46.22
CA GLN A 181 9.76 25.85 -45.53
C GLN A 181 10.06 24.50 -46.17
N ARG A 182 10.41 23.49 -45.36
CA ARG A 182 10.62 22.10 -45.83
C ARG A 182 9.65 21.15 -45.15
N LYS A 183 8.92 20.38 -45.97
CA LYS A 183 8.05 19.29 -45.49
C LYS A 183 8.87 18.01 -45.38
N VAL A 184 8.85 17.40 -44.21
CA VAL A 184 9.65 16.22 -43.87
C VAL A 184 8.77 15.16 -43.22
N LYS A 185 9.04 13.88 -43.52
CA LYS A 185 8.39 12.75 -42.84
C LYS A 185 9.32 12.18 -41.79
N VAL A 186 8.92 12.26 -40.53
CA VAL A 186 9.70 11.78 -39.39
C VAL A 186 9.03 10.57 -38.77
N ASN A 187 9.82 9.56 -38.40
CA ASN A 187 9.30 8.39 -37.69
C ASN A 187 9.24 8.68 -36.19
N LEU A 188 8.04 8.70 -35.59
CA LEU A 188 7.85 8.95 -34.15
C LEU A 188 8.09 7.71 -33.27
N GLY A 189 8.50 6.59 -33.87
CA GLY A 189 8.82 5.35 -33.18
C GLY A 189 7.80 4.24 -33.42
N GLY A 190 8.22 3.02 -33.07
CA GLY A 190 7.60 1.77 -33.49
C GLY A 190 8.33 1.22 -34.71
N GLY A 191 9.13 0.17 -34.51
CA GLY A 191 9.67 -0.60 -35.64
C GLY A 191 8.52 -1.20 -36.46
N PRO A 192 8.78 -1.68 -37.69
CA PRO A 192 7.77 -2.38 -38.47
C PRO A 192 7.16 -3.50 -37.63
N ARG A 193 5.84 -3.48 -37.43
CA ARG A 193 5.12 -4.53 -36.70
C ARG A 193 4.24 -5.28 -37.69
N LEU A 194 4.21 -6.60 -37.58
CA LEU A 194 3.16 -7.36 -38.26
C LEU A 194 1.86 -7.21 -37.47
N ASP A 195 0.79 -6.82 -38.15
CA ASP A 195 -0.56 -6.88 -37.56
C ASP A 195 -1.01 -8.35 -37.41
N GLY A 196 -2.17 -8.56 -36.77
CA GLY A 196 -2.74 -9.90 -36.58
C GLY A 196 -3.05 -10.64 -37.88
N ASP A 197 -3.06 -9.91 -39.01
CA ASP A 197 -3.37 -10.40 -40.35
C ASP A 197 -2.09 -10.62 -41.19
N GLY A 198 -0.90 -10.41 -40.62
CA GLY A 198 0.38 -10.66 -41.27
C GLY A 198 0.88 -9.54 -42.19
N ASN A 199 0.25 -8.38 -42.19
CA ASN A 199 0.70 -7.21 -42.94
C ASN A 199 1.75 -6.41 -42.15
N LEU A 200 2.77 -5.89 -42.86
CA LEU A 200 3.81 -5.06 -42.27
C LEU A 200 3.28 -3.62 -42.07
N VAL A 201 2.90 -3.29 -40.85
CA VAL A 201 2.56 -1.91 -40.46
C VAL A 201 3.86 -1.15 -40.24
N ALA A 202 4.16 -0.23 -41.16
CA ALA A 202 5.27 0.71 -41.02
C ALA A 202 5.08 1.57 -39.76
N GLY A 203 6.19 1.98 -39.13
CA GLY A 203 6.16 2.85 -37.95
C GLY A 203 5.33 4.12 -38.17
N ARG A 204 4.87 4.75 -37.09
CA ARG A 204 4.02 5.94 -37.18
C ARG A 204 4.83 7.12 -37.73
N MET A 205 4.77 7.30 -39.05
CA MET A 205 5.34 8.44 -39.76
C MET A 205 4.42 9.65 -39.59
N VAL A 206 4.97 10.79 -39.23
CA VAL A 206 4.24 12.06 -39.16
C VAL A 206 4.91 13.07 -40.07
N GLU A 207 4.07 13.79 -40.82
CA GLU A 207 4.49 14.91 -41.65
C GLU A 207 4.73 16.11 -40.75
N MET A 208 5.91 16.72 -40.88
CA MET A 208 6.32 17.89 -40.12
C MET A 208 6.82 18.95 -41.10
N VAL A 209 6.57 20.21 -40.76
CA VAL A 209 7.08 21.37 -41.50
C VAL A 209 8.20 21.99 -40.69
N VAL A 210 9.38 22.14 -41.29
CA VAL A 210 10.53 22.80 -40.65
C VAL A 210 10.71 24.16 -41.31
N ASP A 211 10.73 25.21 -40.49
CA ASP A 211 10.93 26.59 -40.92
C ASP A 211 11.96 27.24 -40.00
N GLY A 212 13.15 27.53 -40.55
CA GLY A 212 14.32 27.94 -39.77
C GLY A 212 14.64 26.97 -38.62
N ASP A 213 14.55 27.47 -37.38
CA ASP A 213 14.75 26.70 -36.15
C ASP A 213 13.46 26.02 -35.65
N GLY A 214 12.28 26.40 -36.12
CA GLY A 214 11.01 25.85 -35.67
C GLY A 214 10.63 24.54 -36.36
N VAL A 215 10.05 23.61 -35.60
CA VAL A 215 9.43 22.39 -36.14
C VAL A 215 7.94 22.43 -35.83
N TYR A 216 7.12 22.28 -36.86
CA TYR A 216 5.67 22.42 -36.78
C TYR A 216 4.97 21.14 -37.26
N ILE A 217 3.86 20.81 -36.63
CA ILE A 217 2.95 19.76 -37.11
C ILE A 217 1.77 20.46 -37.80
N PRO A 218 1.51 20.19 -39.09
CA PRO A 218 0.34 20.72 -39.77
C PRO A 218 -0.92 19.99 -39.26
N ASP A 219 -1.89 20.75 -38.77
CA ASP A 219 -3.22 20.23 -38.42
C ASP A 219 -4.08 20.07 -39.69
N ALA A 220 -5.20 19.35 -39.57
CA ALA A 220 -6.13 19.09 -40.67
C ALA A 220 -6.70 20.39 -41.30
N ASP A 221 -6.77 21.46 -40.51
CA ASP A 221 -7.24 22.78 -40.93
C ASP A 221 -6.12 23.66 -41.53
N GLY A 222 -4.89 23.14 -41.62
CA GLY A 222 -3.72 23.85 -42.19
C GLY A 222 -2.97 24.76 -41.21
N ASN A 223 -3.36 24.79 -39.93
CA ASN A 223 -2.64 25.49 -38.88
C ASN A 223 -1.33 24.76 -38.52
N LEU A 224 -0.29 25.52 -38.18
CA LEU A 224 1.05 25.00 -37.84
C LEU A 224 1.26 25.05 -36.32
N ASP A 225 1.16 23.89 -35.67
CA ASP A 225 1.38 23.78 -34.23
C ASP A 225 2.86 23.60 -33.92
N LEU A 226 3.43 24.50 -33.12
CA LEU A 226 4.84 24.45 -32.73
C LEU A 226 5.11 23.26 -31.80
N VAL A 227 6.06 22.42 -32.19
CA VAL A 227 6.54 21.31 -31.37
C VAL A 227 7.65 21.80 -30.45
N ASP A 228 7.28 22.09 -29.21
CA ASP A 228 8.21 22.54 -28.18
C ASP A 228 8.08 21.70 -26.90
N LYS A 229 9.10 21.75 -26.03
CA LYS A 229 9.18 21.03 -24.75
C LYS A 229 8.04 21.40 -23.80
N SER A 230 7.45 22.57 -23.99
CA SER A 230 6.28 23.06 -23.26
C SER A 230 5.03 22.18 -23.44
N ALA A 231 4.96 21.34 -24.48
CA ALA A 231 3.90 20.36 -24.66
C ALA A 231 3.98 19.17 -23.68
N ALA A 232 5.13 18.95 -23.03
CA ALA A 232 5.29 17.86 -22.06
C ALA A 232 4.58 18.19 -20.74
N VAL A 233 3.70 17.29 -20.29
CA VAL A 233 2.94 17.47 -19.05
C VAL A 233 3.90 17.47 -17.84
N PRO A 234 3.93 18.52 -17.01
CA PRO A 234 4.77 18.56 -15.83
C PRO A 234 4.25 17.59 -14.74
N PRO A 235 5.15 17.02 -13.92
CA PRO A 235 4.75 16.13 -12.84
C PRO A 235 3.90 16.89 -11.82
N SER A 236 2.72 16.37 -11.48
CA SER A 236 1.80 17.05 -10.56
C SER A 236 1.13 16.08 -9.61
N LEU A 237 1.20 16.40 -8.32
CA LEU A 237 0.50 15.64 -7.27
C LEU A 237 -1.03 15.69 -7.43
N ALA A 238 -1.56 16.77 -8.00
CA ALA A 238 -3.00 16.94 -8.22
C ALA A 238 -3.57 16.00 -9.31
N ARG A 239 -2.71 15.43 -10.17
CA ARG A 239 -3.10 14.47 -11.21
C ARG A 239 -2.96 13.01 -10.76
N THR A 240 -2.52 12.76 -9.53
CA THR A 240 -2.53 11.40 -8.97
C THR A 240 -3.97 10.92 -8.83
N TRP A 241 -4.22 9.64 -9.13
CA TRP A 241 -5.59 9.08 -9.14
C TRP A 241 -6.33 9.33 -7.83
N PHE A 242 -5.63 9.26 -6.69
CA PHE A 242 -6.24 9.43 -5.38
C PHE A 242 -6.66 10.88 -5.14
N VAL A 243 -5.78 11.84 -5.38
CA VAL A 243 -6.12 13.27 -5.22
C VAL A 243 -7.18 13.69 -6.24
N ALA A 244 -7.12 13.19 -7.47
CA ALA A 244 -8.13 13.41 -8.48
C ALA A 244 -9.48 12.79 -8.10
N LEU A 245 -9.49 11.59 -7.50
CA LEU A 245 -10.70 10.90 -7.05
C LEU A 245 -11.31 11.59 -5.84
N VAL A 246 -10.49 11.98 -4.86
CA VAL A 246 -10.92 12.77 -3.70
C VAL A 246 -11.47 14.12 -4.17
N ALA A 247 -10.78 14.83 -5.07
CA ALA A 247 -11.24 16.10 -5.59
C ALA A 247 -12.53 15.96 -6.44
N LYS A 248 -12.71 14.85 -7.17
CA LYS A 248 -13.96 14.55 -7.89
C LYS A 248 -15.10 14.20 -6.93
N PHE A 249 -14.81 13.46 -5.87
CA PHE A 249 -15.76 13.11 -4.82
C PHE A 249 -16.22 14.37 -4.07
N PHE A 250 -15.29 15.21 -3.60
CA PHE A 250 -15.61 16.49 -2.98
C PHE A 250 -16.34 17.44 -3.94
N ARG A 251 -15.94 17.54 -5.21
CA ARG A 251 -16.69 18.34 -6.20
C ARG A 251 -18.12 17.84 -6.41
N LYS A 252 -18.35 16.52 -6.37
CA LYS A 252 -19.69 15.93 -6.45
C LYS A 252 -20.53 16.24 -5.22
N ILE A 253 -19.91 16.32 -4.04
CA ILE A 253 -20.56 16.63 -2.76
C ILE A 253 -20.83 18.13 -2.61
N VAL A 254 -19.95 19.00 -3.11
CA VAL A 254 -20.11 20.45 -3.04
C VAL A 254 -21.11 20.96 -4.09
N ARG A 255 -21.22 20.30 -5.26
CA ARG A 255 -22.22 20.65 -6.30
C ARG A 255 -23.66 20.28 -5.96
N SER A 256 -23.94 19.56 -4.87
CA SER A 256 -25.32 19.22 -4.48
C SER A 256 -26.08 20.36 -3.81
N LYS A 257 -25.45 21.53 -3.61
CA LYS A 257 -26.14 22.74 -3.15
C LYS A 257 -26.22 23.74 -4.32
N PRO A 258 -27.41 24.01 -4.89
CA PRO A 258 -27.54 25.00 -5.95
C PRO A 258 -27.23 26.41 -5.39
N PRO A 259 -26.59 27.29 -6.17
CA PRO A 259 -26.40 28.66 -5.75
C PRO A 259 -27.75 29.37 -5.69
N SER A 260 -28.08 29.92 -4.53
CA SER A 260 -29.15 30.92 -4.40
C SER A 260 -28.77 32.12 -5.26
N SER A 261 -29.49 32.32 -6.35
CA SER A 261 -29.38 33.51 -7.19
C SER A 261 -29.59 34.78 -6.36
N PRO A 262 -28.75 35.82 -6.51
CA PRO A 262 -29.00 37.11 -5.88
C PRO A 262 -29.87 37.97 -6.80
N GLY A 263 -31.01 38.43 -6.28
CA GLY A 263 -31.73 39.59 -6.81
C GLY A 263 -33.05 39.32 -7.53
N ALA A 264 -34.15 39.38 -6.79
CA ALA A 264 -35.40 40.01 -7.20
C ALA A 264 -36.17 40.41 -5.92
N VAL A 265 -36.81 41.58 -6.00
CA VAL A 265 -37.22 42.51 -4.94
C VAL A 265 -38.45 42.03 -4.15
N PRO A 266 -38.60 42.36 -2.85
CA PRO A 266 -39.83 42.08 -2.10
C PRO A 266 -40.92 43.08 -2.49
N SER A 267 -42.11 42.58 -2.80
CA SER A 267 -43.35 43.37 -2.80
C SER A 267 -44.20 42.88 -1.64
N GLU A 268 -44.30 43.75 -0.62
CA GLU A 268 -45.53 43.92 0.16
C GLU A 268 -46.61 44.41 -0.85
N ASP A 269 -47.87 43.97 -0.79
CA ASP A 269 -48.96 44.69 -0.15
C ASP A 269 -50.20 43.78 0.08
N ASN A 270 -50.93 44.07 1.17
CA ASN A 270 -52.24 43.63 1.70
C ASN A 270 -53.34 43.07 0.75
N GLU A 271 -54.20 42.16 1.23
CA GLU A 271 -55.47 42.51 1.96
C GLU A 271 -56.39 41.28 2.25
N SER A 272 -56.85 41.21 3.51
CA SER A 272 -58.13 40.70 4.08
C SER A 272 -58.67 39.28 3.85
N ASP A 273 -58.70 38.51 4.95
CA ASP A 273 -59.84 37.87 5.63
C ASP A 273 -61.09 37.44 4.81
N ASP A 274 -61.44 36.14 4.87
CA ASP A 274 -62.65 35.71 5.58
C ASP A 274 -62.73 34.19 5.81
N ALA A 275 -63.45 33.82 6.87
CA ALA A 275 -63.51 32.52 7.51
C ALA A 275 -64.44 31.49 6.82
N SER A 276 -64.17 30.20 7.04
CA SER A 276 -65.22 29.17 7.24
C SER A 276 -64.61 27.82 7.65
N ALA A 277 -65.07 27.34 8.81
CA ALA A 277 -64.76 26.05 9.40
C ALA A 277 -65.76 24.97 8.97
N THR A 278 -65.29 23.73 8.79
CA THR A 278 -65.97 22.44 9.07
C THR A 278 -64.88 21.35 8.95
N ALA A 279 -64.49 20.61 9.99
CA ALA A 279 -65.08 19.33 10.46
C ALA A 279 -65.41 18.39 9.27
N SER A 280 -65.01 17.12 9.17
CA SER A 280 -64.58 16.09 10.11
C SER A 280 -64.12 14.85 9.30
N ASP A 281 -63.64 13.81 10.00
CA ASP A 281 -63.67 12.38 9.61
C ASP A 281 -62.47 11.74 8.88
N VAL A 282 -61.62 11.10 9.71
CA VAL A 282 -61.06 9.74 9.53
C VAL A 282 -61.94 8.81 10.41
N PRO A 283 -61.98 7.46 10.33
CA PRO A 283 -61.21 6.49 9.51
C PRO A 283 -62.01 5.24 9.02
N SER A 284 -61.47 4.43 8.09
CA SER A 284 -61.76 2.97 7.99
C SER A 284 -60.85 2.34 6.91
N SER A 285 -59.83 1.56 7.25
CA SER A 285 -59.82 0.09 7.48
C SER A 285 -60.01 -0.75 6.21
N GLY A 286 -59.10 -1.72 5.99
CA GLY A 286 -59.19 -2.66 4.88
C GLY A 286 -57.86 -3.35 4.55
N ALA A 287 -57.37 -4.19 5.46
CA ALA A 287 -56.35 -5.19 5.15
C ALA A 287 -57.02 -6.42 4.53
N THR A 288 -56.49 -6.95 3.43
CA THR A 288 -56.69 -8.36 3.04
C THR A 288 -55.42 -8.92 2.40
N THR A 289 -54.81 -9.86 3.11
CA THR A 289 -53.84 -10.83 2.62
C THR A 289 -54.60 -12.04 2.06
N ALA A 290 -54.15 -12.64 0.97
CA ALA A 290 -54.38 -14.07 0.71
C ALA A 290 -53.27 -14.63 -0.21
N GLN A 291 -52.78 -15.80 0.19
CA GLN A 291 -51.68 -16.59 -0.33
C GLN A 291 -52.23 -18.00 -0.55
N GLU A 292 -51.94 -18.64 -1.70
CA GLU A 292 -51.98 -20.10 -1.95
C GLU A 292 -51.28 -20.32 -3.32
N GLU A 293 -50.05 -20.82 -3.40
CA GLU A 293 -49.53 -22.20 -3.32
C GLU A 293 -49.95 -23.19 -4.44
N GLY A 294 -48.94 -23.67 -5.19
CA GLY A 294 -48.76 -25.10 -5.50
C GLY A 294 -48.89 -25.59 -6.96
N GLY A 295 -47.82 -26.18 -7.52
CA GLY A 295 -47.97 -27.33 -8.45
C GLY A 295 -47.08 -27.47 -9.71
N ALA A 296 -45.86 -28.04 -9.53
CA ALA A 296 -45.17 -29.10 -10.31
C ALA A 296 -44.92 -29.07 -11.86
N ARG A 297 -43.78 -29.70 -12.24
CA ARG A 297 -43.02 -29.75 -13.53
C ARG A 297 -43.35 -30.98 -14.45
N PRO A 298 -42.46 -31.49 -15.36
CA PRO A 298 -42.13 -31.07 -16.76
C PRO A 298 -42.10 -32.25 -17.81
N ARG A 299 -41.80 -31.98 -19.10
CA ARG A 299 -41.09 -32.80 -20.17
C ARG A 299 -41.57 -32.34 -21.58
N GLY A 300 -40.79 -32.32 -22.68
CA GLY A 300 -39.39 -32.65 -22.97
C GLY A 300 -39.04 -32.57 -24.49
N ALA A 301 -37.79 -32.94 -24.82
CA ALA A 301 -37.19 -33.39 -26.12
C ALA A 301 -37.16 -32.43 -27.35
N ARG A 302 -36.19 -32.42 -28.28
CA ARG A 302 -34.81 -32.96 -28.51
C ARG A 302 -34.35 -32.39 -29.88
N ALA A 303 -33.04 -32.10 -30.09
CA ALA A 303 -32.29 -32.43 -31.32
C ALA A 303 -30.77 -32.18 -31.17
N ALA A 304 -29.96 -33.13 -31.67
CA ALA A 304 -28.49 -33.17 -31.77
C ALA A 304 -28.02 -32.46 -33.08
N ALA A 305 -26.76 -32.26 -33.47
CA ALA A 305 -25.40 -32.77 -33.19
C ALA A 305 -24.38 -31.65 -33.61
N VAL A 306 -23.07 -31.67 -33.28
CA VAL A 306 -21.98 -32.38 -34.01
C VAL A 306 -20.67 -32.23 -33.22
N MET A 307 -19.87 -33.30 -33.26
CA MET A 307 -18.56 -33.51 -32.62
C MET A 307 -17.37 -32.89 -33.36
N ALA A 308 -16.33 -32.47 -32.61
CA ALA A 308 -14.89 -32.66 -32.87
C ALA A 308 -14.12 -32.06 -31.67
N GLY A 309 -13.11 -32.63 -31.03
CA GLY A 309 -12.29 -33.83 -31.21
C GLY A 309 -11.08 -33.66 -30.28
N GLY A 310 -11.19 -34.12 -29.04
CA GLY A 310 -10.14 -34.00 -28.03
C GLY A 310 -9.06 -35.07 -28.17
N ARG A 311 -7.81 -34.67 -28.43
CA ARG A 311 -6.64 -35.57 -28.41
C ARG A 311 -6.12 -35.76 -26.99
N ARG A 312 -6.38 -36.95 -26.41
CA ARG A 312 -5.84 -37.42 -25.12
C ARG A 312 -4.53 -38.19 -25.38
N ARG A 313 -3.40 -37.71 -24.84
CA ARG A 313 -2.11 -38.42 -24.87
C ARG A 313 -2.16 -39.60 -23.89
N LYS A 314 -1.70 -40.78 -24.33
CA LYS A 314 -1.46 -41.97 -23.50
C LYS A 314 0.04 -42.11 -23.20
N ALA A 315 0.36 -42.37 -21.93
CA ALA A 315 1.55 -43.05 -21.43
C ALA A 315 1.06 -43.97 -20.27
N PRO A 316 1.78 -44.99 -19.77
CA PRO A 316 3.16 -45.43 -20.04
C PRO A 316 3.27 -46.96 -20.30
N LYS A 317 4.48 -47.47 -20.58
CA LYS A 317 4.79 -48.90 -20.42
C LYS A 317 6.16 -49.08 -19.76
N LYS A 318 6.17 -49.48 -18.49
CA LYS A 318 7.34 -50.04 -17.79
C LYS A 318 7.63 -51.43 -18.37
N ARG A 319 8.91 -51.72 -18.60
CA ARG A 319 9.42 -53.08 -18.83
C ARG A 319 10.33 -53.43 -17.65
N GLN A 320 10.06 -54.58 -17.03
CA GLN A 320 10.97 -55.27 -16.13
C GLN A 320 11.83 -56.22 -16.97
N SER A 321 13.14 -56.20 -16.69
CA SER A 321 14.06 -57.35 -16.67
C SER A 321 15.31 -56.88 -15.95
#